data_AF-A0A348WHT8-F1
#
_entry.id   AF-A0A348WHT8-F1
#
_cell.length_a   1.000
_cell.length_b   1.000
_cell.length_c   1.000
_cell.angle_alpha   90.00
_cell.angle_beta   90.00
_cell.angle_gamma   90.00
#
_symmetry.space_group_name_H-M   'P 1'
#
loop_
_entity.id
_entity.type
_entity.pdbx_description
1 polymer ?
#
loop_
_entity_poly.entity_id
_entity_poly.type
_entity_poly.pdbx_seq_one_letter_code
_entity_poly.pdbx_strand_id
1 'polypeptide(L)'
;DLAMICETHGGHNVAAVIVEPVAGAGGVFPPPKGYLERLREICDQHGILLIFDEVITGFGRMGTPFASQHFGVKPDIFTAAKGMTNATVPMGGVFTTAKVREAFLSG
;
A
#
# COMPACT_ATOMS: atom_id res chain seq x y z
N ASP A 1 5.99 9.22 12.58
CA ASP A 1 6.49 7.83 12.66
C ASP A 1 5.31 6.94 13.05
N LEU A 2 5.04 5.87 12.30
CA LEU A 2 3.92 4.95 12.58
C LEU A 2 4.06 4.29 13.95
N ALA A 3 5.29 4.02 14.42
CA ALA A 3 5.52 3.46 15.75
C ALA A 3 5.03 4.40 16.86
N MET A 4 5.40 5.68 16.78
CA MET A 4 4.94 6.71 17.72
C MET A 4 3.40 6.86 17.72
N ILE A 5 2.77 6.75 16.55
CA ILE A 5 1.29 6.77 16.45
C ILE A 5 0.70 5.57 17.19
N CYS A 6 1.28 4.38 17.02
CA CYS A 6 0.84 3.17 17.72
C CYS A 6 1.06 3.26 19.24
N GLU A 7 2.14 3.89 19.69
CA GLU A 7 2.39 4.15 21.12
C GLU A 7 1.39 5.13 21.71
N THR A 8 1.07 6.20 20.98
CA THR A 8 0.20 7.29 21.46
C THR A 8 -1.27 6.87 21.48
N HIS A 9 -1.74 6.15 20.46
CA HIS A 9 -3.16 5.83 20.28
C HIS A 9 -3.50 4.36 20.56
N GLY A 10 -2.50 3.52 20.82
CA GLY A 10 -2.63 2.07 20.86
C GLY A 10 -2.75 1.49 19.45
N GLY A 11 -1.75 0.72 19.01
CA GLY A 11 -1.72 0.17 17.65
C GLY A 11 -2.95 -0.67 17.26
N HIS A 12 -3.62 -1.31 18.23
CA HIS A 12 -4.86 -2.06 18.03
C HIS A 12 -6.07 -1.18 17.65
N ASN A 13 -6.00 0.14 17.89
CA ASN A 13 -7.01 1.11 17.46
C ASN A 13 -6.75 1.66 16.05
N VAL A 14 -5.62 1.29 15.42
CA VAL A 14 -5.28 1.72 14.07
C VAL A 14 -5.72 0.63 13.09
N ALA A 15 -6.69 0.92 12.22
CA ALA A 15 -7.19 -0.07 11.27
C ALA A 15 -6.23 -0.30 10.09
N ALA A 16 -5.65 0.78 9.55
CA ALA A 16 -4.82 0.73 8.36
C ALA A 16 -3.85 1.92 8.30
N VAL A 17 -2.77 1.74 7.53
CA VAL A 17 -1.92 2.83 7.03
C VAL A 17 -1.94 2.80 5.50
N ILE A 18 -2.03 3.97 4.88
CA ILE A 18 -1.98 4.13 3.42
C ILE A 18 -0.80 5.00 3.02
N VAL A 19 -0.02 4.53 2.05
CA VAL A 19 1.12 5.26 1.48
C VAL A 19 1.23 5.01 -0.02
N GLU A 20 1.64 6.02 -0.78
CA GLU A 20 2.20 5.79 -2.12
C GLU A 20 3.59 5.14 -1.97
N PRO A 21 3.91 4.03 -2.64
CA PRO A 21 5.26 3.45 -2.58
C PRO A 21 6.36 4.41 -3.02
N VAL A 22 6.03 5.29 -3.98
CA VAL A 22 6.79 6.50 -4.34
C VAL A 22 5.78 7.63 -4.39
N ALA A 23 5.91 8.64 -3.54
CA ALA A 23 4.98 9.76 -3.52
C ALA A 23 5.11 10.56 -4.81
N GLY A 24 4.14 10.40 -5.72
CA GLY A 24 4.27 10.88 -7.09
C GLY A 24 3.93 12.37 -7.19
N ALA A 25 2.68 12.71 -6.88
CA ALA A 25 2.16 14.06 -7.07
C ALA A 25 2.83 15.11 -6.16
N GLY A 26 3.38 14.68 -5.02
CA GLY A 26 4.09 15.57 -4.09
C GLY A 26 5.45 16.07 -4.59
N GLY A 27 6.02 15.45 -5.63
CA GLY A 27 7.35 15.82 -6.13
C GLY A 27 8.27 14.65 -6.48
N VAL A 28 7.72 13.44 -6.67
CA VAL A 28 8.46 12.20 -6.94
C VAL A 28 9.49 11.94 -5.84
N PHE A 29 9.00 11.44 -4.70
CA PHE A 29 9.85 11.09 -3.56
C PHE A 29 9.95 9.56 -3.42
N PRO A 30 11.03 8.94 -3.93
CA PRO A 30 11.34 7.56 -3.61
C PRO A 30 11.56 7.38 -2.10
N PRO A 31 11.11 6.27 -1.52
CA PRO A 31 11.29 6.00 -0.12
C PRO A 31 12.78 5.73 0.17
N PRO A 32 13.31 6.12 1.35
CA PRO A 32 14.59 5.63 1.81
C PRO A 32 14.60 4.09 1.86
N LYS A 33 15.77 3.49 1.64
CA LYS A 33 15.93 2.03 1.73
C LYS A 33 15.47 1.52 3.11
N GLY A 34 14.65 0.47 3.12
CA GLY A 34 14.13 -0.11 4.36
C GLY A 34 12.87 0.55 4.91
N TYR A 35 12.41 1.68 4.35
CA TYR A 35 11.25 2.40 4.86
C TYR A 35 9.95 1.60 4.72
N LEU A 36 9.70 1.03 3.54
CA LEU A 36 8.48 0.26 3.28
C LEU A 36 8.51 -1.08 4.03
N GLU A 37 9.68 -1.70 4.14
CA GLU A 37 9.91 -2.90 4.94
C GLU A 37 9.59 -2.63 6.41
N ARG A 38 10.07 -1.51 6.95
CA ARG A 38 9.79 -1.12 8.33
C ARG A 38 8.31 -0.84 8.57
N LEU A 39 7.62 -0.19 7.62
CA LEU A 39 6.17 -0.01 7.70
C LEU A 39 5.45 -1.36 7.76
N ARG A 40 5.84 -2.31 6.90
CA ARG A 40 5.25 -3.66 6.88
C ARG A 40 5.43 -4.38 8.21
N GLU A 41 6.62 -4.34 8.79
CA GLU A 41 6.91 -4.94 10.10
C GLU A 41 6.01 -4.35 11.21
N ILE A 42 5.89 -3.03 11.28
CA ILE A 42 5.05 -2.36 12.29
C ILE A 42 3.58 -2.74 12.07
N CYS A 43 3.14 -2.79 10.82
CA CYS A 43 1.77 -3.21 10.51
C CYS A 43 1.48 -4.65 10.97
N ASP A 44 2.42 -5.56 10.72
CA ASP A 44 2.29 -6.96 11.14
C ASP A 44 2.27 -7.11 12.66
N GLN A 45 3.09 -6.33 13.39
CA GLN A 45 3.15 -6.34 14.85
C GLN A 45 1.84 -5.89 15.50
N HIS A 46 1.15 -4.92 14.92
CA HIS A 46 -0.04 -4.32 15.51
C HIS A 46 -1.36 -4.79 14.88
N GLY A 47 -1.31 -5.64 13.85
CA GLY A 47 -2.51 -6.08 13.12
C GLY A 47 -3.11 -4.99 12.23
N ILE A 48 -2.31 -4.00 11.83
CA ILE A 48 -2.72 -2.89 10.97
C ILE A 48 -2.66 -3.33 9.51
N LEU A 49 -3.65 -2.97 8.69
CA LEU A 49 -3.60 -3.22 7.25
C LEU A 49 -2.65 -2.23 6.57
N LEU A 50 -1.73 -2.73 5.75
CA LEU A 50 -0.90 -1.89 4.88
C LEU A 50 -1.58 -1.72 3.53
N ILE A 51 -1.81 -0.47 3.13
CA ILE A 51 -2.38 -0.11 1.83
C ILE A 51 -1.32 0.61 1.01
N PHE A 52 -1.00 0.07 -0.17
CA PHE A 52 -0.21 0.81 -1.16
C PHE A 52 -1.13 1.55 -2.13
N ASP A 53 -0.97 2.85 -2.23
CA ASP A 53 -1.56 3.63 -3.31
C ASP A 53 -0.69 3.49 -4.57
N GLU A 54 -1.06 2.54 -5.44
CA GLU A 54 -0.34 2.22 -6.66
C GLU A 54 -0.99 2.86 -7.89
N VAL A 55 -1.80 3.91 -7.70
CA VAL A 55 -2.43 4.63 -8.81
C VAL A 55 -1.38 5.19 -9.78
N ILE A 56 -0.23 5.65 -9.28
CA ILE A 56 0.88 6.15 -10.14
C ILE A 56 1.91 5.05 -10.42
N THR A 57 2.28 4.27 -9.40
CA THR A 57 3.41 3.33 -9.47
C THR A 57 3.07 1.99 -10.12
N GLY A 58 1.79 1.65 -10.26
CA GLY A 58 1.34 0.43 -10.90
C GLY A 58 1.52 0.42 -12.43
N PHE A 59 1.27 -0.74 -13.02
CA PHE A 59 1.29 -1.02 -14.46
C PHE A 59 2.60 -0.63 -15.17
N GLY A 60 3.74 -0.96 -14.57
CA GLY A 60 5.04 -0.86 -15.24
C GLY A 60 5.81 0.44 -14.98
N ARG A 61 5.24 1.42 -14.26
CA ARG A 61 5.93 2.70 -13.96
C ARG A 61 7.28 2.50 -13.28
N MET A 62 7.41 1.46 -12.45
CA MET A 62 8.62 1.14 -11.68
C MET A 62 9.60 0.21 -12.41
N GLY A 63 9.34 -0.15 -13.67
CA GLY A 63 10.06 -1.23 -14.36
C GLY A 63 9.62 -2.64 -13.95
N THR A 64 8.71 -2.73 -12.98
CA THR A 64 7.97 -3.94 -12.57
C THR A 64 6.47 -3.68 -12.69
N PRO A 65 5.62 -4.72 -12.76
CA PRO A 65 4.17 -4.53 -12.84
C PRO A 65 3.61 -3.63 -11.71
N PHE A 66 4.10 -3.76 -10.48
CA PHE A 66 3.74 -2.92 -9.34
C PHE A 66 4.97 -2.59 -8.48
N ALA A 67 4.93 -1.49 -7.72
CA ALA A 67 5.99 -1.09 -6.80
C ALA A 67 6.19 -2.09 -5.66
N SER A 68 5.13 -2.79 -5.23
CA SER A 68 5.26 -3.91 -4.29
C SER A 68 6.31 -4.94 -4.72
N GLN A 69 6.42 -5.22 -6.03
CA GLN A 69 7.45 -6.10 -6.58
C GLN A 69 8.82 -5.41 -6.70
N HIS A 70 8.83 -4.12 -7.03
CA HIS A 70 10.06 -3.33 -7.10
C HIS A 70 10.78 -3.27 -5.75
N PHE A 71 10.03 -3.00 -4.69
CA PHE A 71 10.55 -2.86 -3.32
C PHE A 71 10.54 -4.17 -2.53
N GLY A 72 9.94 -5.24 -3.06
CA GLY A 72 9.85 -6.52 -2.34
C GLY A 72 8.96 -6.50 -1.10
N VAL A 73 8.03 -5.54 -1.01
CA VAL A 73 7.11 -5.37 0.13
C VAL A 73 5.68 -5.61 -0.31
N LYS A 74 5.01 -6.55 0.35
CA LYS A 74 3.63 -6.95 0.03
C LYS A 74 2.61 -6.19 0.91
N PRO A 75 1.74 -5.35 0.32
CA PRO A 75 0.64 -4.73 1.05
C PRO A 75 -0.53 -5.71 1.22
N ASP A 76 -1.44 -5.40 2.15
CA ASP A 76 -2.70 -6.13 2.32
C ASP A 76 -3.74 -5.73 1.25
N ILE A 77 -3.68 -4.47 0.83
CA ILE A 77 -4.55 -3.85 -0.17
C ILE A 77 -3.70 -2.96 -1.08
N PHE A 78 -4.01 -2.86 -2.36
CA PHE A 78 -3.51 -1.74 -3.17
C PHE A 78 -4.59 -1.14 -4.05
N THR A 79 -4.50 0.18 -4.26
CA THR A 79 -5.36 0.93 -5.19
C THR A 79 -4.65 1.07 -6.54
N ALA A 80 -5.43 1.11 -7.61
CA ALA A 80 -4.91 1.16 -8.96
C ALA A 80 -5.89 1.90 -9.89
N ALA A 81 -5.37 2.69 -10.82
CA ALA A 81 -6.11 3.38 -11.87
C ALA A 81 -5.11 3.74 -13.00
N LYS A 82 -5.21 4.93 -13.61
CA LYS A 82 -4.25 5.50 -14.58
C LYS A 82 -3.74 4.49 -15.62
N GLY A 83 -2.57 3.89 -15.38
CA GLY A 83 -1.93 2.90 -16.25
C GLY A 83 -2.79 1.67 -16.51
N MET A 84 -3.78 1.37 -15.65
CA MET A 84 -4.72 0.26 -15.77
C MET A 84 -5.41 0.18 -17.13
N THR A 85 -5.84 1.33 -17.65
CA THR A 85 -6.50 1.45 -18.96
C THR A 85 -5.70 2.32 -19.92
N ASN A 86 -4.46 2.67 -19.54
CA ASN A 86 -3.67 3.69 -20.21
C ASN A 86 -4.48 4.99 -20.46
N ALA A 87 -5.32 5.37 -19.49
CA ALA A 87 -6.26 6.50 -19.56
C ALA A 87 -7.25 6.50 -20.74
N THR A 88 -7.42 5.38 -21.46
CA THR A 88 -8.34 5.29 -22.62
C THR A 88 -9.81 5.21 -22.20
N VAL A 89 -10.08 4.69 -21.01
CA VAL A 89 -11.42 4.62 -20.39
C VAL A 89 -11.27 4.88 -18.89
N PRO A 90 -12.18 5.63 -18.24
CA PRO A 90 -12.17 5.82 -16.79
C PRO A 90 -12.34 4.48 -16.06
N MET A 91 -11.34 4.11 -15.27
CA MET A 91 -11.38 2.89 -14.46
C MET A 91 -10.47 3.03 -13.24
N GLY A 92 -10.93 2.50 -12.11
CA GLY A 92 -10.14 2.28 -10.92
C GLY A 92 -10.43 0.89 -10.36
N GLY A 93 -9.54 0.41 -9.50
CA GLY A 93 -9.65 -0.88 -8.87
C GLY A 93 -8.96 -0.90 -7.52
N VAL A 94 -9.50 -1.73 -6.63
CA VAL A 94 -8.92 -2.06 -5.33
C VAL A 94 -8.67 -3.55 -5.33
N PHE A 95 -7.43 -3.93 -5.06
CA PHE A 95 -6.99 -5.31 -5.04
C PHE A 95 -6.64 -5.66 -3.60
N THR A 96 -7.03 -6.85 -3.16
CA THR A 96 -6.85 -7.26 -1.76
C THR A 96 -6.22 -8.63 -1.68
N THR A 97 -5.57 -8.92 -0.55
CA THR A 97 -5.17 -10.29 -0.23
C THR A 97 -6.39 -11.17 0.05
N ALA A 98 -6.22 -12.49 -0.09
CA ALA A 98 -7.26 -13.44 0.30
C ALA A 98 -7.69 -13.27 1.77
N LYS A 99 -6.75 -12.98 2.68
CA LYS A 99 -7.03 -12.70 4.09
C LYS A 99 -8.09 -11.60 4.25
N VAL A 100 -7.93 -10.49 3.54
CA VAL A 100 -8.90 -9.37 3.59
C VAL A 100 -10.24 -9.81 3.00
N ARG A 101 -10.24 -10.50 1.84
CA ARG A 101 -11.48 -11.01 1.22
C ARG A 101 -12.25 -11.95 2.16
N GLU A 102 -11.58 -12.93 2.77
CA GLU A 102 -12.24 -13.94 3.61
C GLU A 102 -12.97 -13.31 4.80
N ALA A 103 -12.43 -12.24 5.39
CA ALA A 103 -13.08 -11.55 6.49
C ALA A 103 -14.47 -10.97 6.12
N PHE A 104 -14.72 -10.68 4.83
CA PHE A 104 -16.04 -10.27 4.34
C PHE A 104 -16.95 -11.45 4.03
N LEU A 105 -16.40 -12.63 3.75
CA LEU A 105 -17.17 -13.83 3.40
C LEU A 105 -17.57 -14.64 4.63
N SER A 106 -16.81 -14.55 5.72
CA SER A 106 -17.08 -15.23 6.98
C SER A 106 -17.98 -14.45 7.95
N GLY A 107 -18.49 -13.30 7.52
CA GLY A 107 -19.36 -12.42 8.31
C GLY A 107 -20.85 -12.70 8.13
#